data_AF-A0A6M1SB25-F1
#
_entry.id   AF-A0A6M1SB25-F1
#
_cell.length_a   1.000
_cell.length_b   1.000
_cell.length_c   1.000
_cell.angle_alpha   90.00
_cell.angle_beta   90.00
_cell.angle_gamma   90.00
#
_symmetry.space_group_name_H-M   'P 1'
#
loop_
_entity.id
_entity.type
_entity.pdbx_description
1 polymer ?
#
loop_
_entity_poly.entity_id
_entity_poly.type
_entity_poly.pdbx_seq_one_letter_code
_entity_poly.pdbx_strand_id
1 'polypeptide(L)'
;MIRFAAVFALSLLGVMPGLAFDDASQAAIDGLKRGKAVPIAQVTELMQGAKMWCYNQRENECAWSDIYLSIGGNDVEFEMSHPWNDLIDISYINRGALKDNRFICGTGYDWIPSVRAYERGTGYVIGGRELATLKLEIEQFTTVQQEFDCFDYVFEAVDEEAQTVMLLQRQYEDGETDPANDATVTLHFDEATAADLGWYW
;
A
#
# COMPACT_ATOMS: atom_id res chain seq x y z
N MET A 1 54.37 -26.04 35.19
CA MET A 1 53.98 -24.72 34.67
C MET A 1 52.81 -24.91 33.73
N ILE A 2 51.64 -24.40 34.13
CA ILE A 2 50.33 -24.55 33.50
C ILE A 2 50.13 -23.42 32.48
N ARG A 3 49.76 -23.74 31.24
CA ARG A 3 49.09 -22.84 30.25
C ARG A 3 48.33 -23.74 29.26
N PHE A 4 47.07 -24.12 29.48
CA PHE A 4 45.83 -23.38 29.19
C PHE A 4 45.89 -22.48 27.95
N ALA A 5 45.20 -22.89 26.88
CA ALA A 5 44.36 -22.01 26.06
C ALA A 5 43.43 -22.88 25.21
N ALA A 6 42.18 -22.99 25.68
CA ALA A 6 41.07 -23.60 24.97
C ALA A 6 40.70 -22.76 23.75
N VAL A 7 40.54 -23.39 22.59
CA VAL A 7 39.93 -22.79 21.40
C VAL A 7 38.43 -22.87 21.59
N PHE A 8 37.85 -21.86 22.24
CA PHE A 8 36.42 -21.59 22.20
C PHE A 8 36.19 -20.57 21.08
N ALA A 9 36.10 -21.06 19.84
CA ALA A 9 35.60 -20.26 18.74
C ALA A 9 34.09 -20.09 18.96
N LEU A 10 33.71 -18.98 19.60
CA LEU A 10 32.34 -18.49 19.63
C LEU A 10 31.91 -18.23 18.18
N SER A 11 31.20 -19.17 17.58
CA SER A 11 30.32 -18.91 16.46
C SER A 11 29.15 -18.07 16.97
N LEU A 12 29.40 -16.76 17.11
CA LEU A 12 28.36 -15.73 17.05
C LEU A 12 27.83 -15.78 15.61
N LEU A 13 26.89 -16.70 15.37
CA LEU A 13 25.86 -16.49 14.36
C LEU A 13 25.18 -15.18 14.77
N GLY A 14 25.60 -14.09 14.13
CA GLY A 14 24.89 -12.83 14.18
C GLY A 14 23.51 -13.10 13.60
N VAL A 15 22.57 -13.43 14.47
CA VAL A 15 21.15 -13.26 14.19
C VAL A 15 21.05 -11.74 14.03
N MET A 16 21.11 -11.26 12.79
CA MET A 16 20.65 -9.91 12.51
C MET A 16 19.24 -9.88 13.09
N PRO A 17 18.92 -9.01 14.05
CA PRO A 17 17.52 -8.84 14.40
C PRO A 17 16.83 -8.52 13.09
N GLY A 18 15.92 -9.40 12.64
CA GLY A 18 14.98 -9.04 11.60
C GLY A 18 14.42 -7.70 12.03
N LEU A 19 14.49 -6.71 11.14
CA LEU A 19 13.93 -5.41 11.43
C LEU A 19 12.50 -5.69 11.87
N ALA A 20 12.13 -5.25 13.06
CA ALA A 20 10.76 -5.37 13.53
C ALA A 20 9.95 -4.24 12.89
N PHE A 21 8.63 -4.36 12.91
CA PHE A 21 7.77 -3.20 12.65
C PHE A 21 8.19 -2.03 13.57
N ASP A 22 8.01 -0.79 13.13
CA ASP A 22 8.20 0.34 14.04
C ASP A 22 7.20 0.24 15.22
N ASP A 23 7.53 0.87 16.34
CA ASP A 23 6.77 0.72 17.59
C ASP A 23 5.27 1.06 17.42
N ALA A 24 4.93 2.05 16.57
CA ALA A 24 3.54 2.46 16.36
C ALA A 24 2.78 1.42 15.53
N SER A 25 3.40 0.94 14.45
CA SER A 25 2.87 -0.16 13.64
C SER A 25 2.71 -1.45 14.45
N GLN A 26 3.70 -1.81 15.26
CA GLN A 26 3.62 -2.98 16.14
C GLN A 26 2.47 -2.86 17.14
N ALA A 27 2.33 -1.69 17.80
CA ALA A 27 1.24 -1.46 18.74
C ALA A 27 -0.15 -1.52 18.07
N ALA A 28 -0.25 -1.05 16.81
CA ALA A 28 -1.47 -1.19 16.03
C ALA A 28 -1.79 -2.67 15.75
N ILE A 29 -0.80 -3.45 15.30
CA ILE A 29 -0.91 -4.88 14.98
C ILE A 29 -1.31 -5.70 16.20
N ASP A 30 -0.69 -5.46 17.36
CA ASP A 30 -0.96 -6.19 18.61
C ASP A 30 -2.44 -6.12 19.06
N GLY A 31 -3.14 -5.05 18.67
CA GLY A 31 -4.56 -4.86 18.94
C GLY A 31 -5.50 -5.57 17.97
N LEU A 32 -5.01 -6.07 16.83
CA LEU A 32 -5.83 -6.62 15.76
C LEU A 32 -6.28 -8.05 16.03
N LYS A 33 -7.43 -8.41 15.46
CA LYS A 33 -8.03 -9.74 15.59
C LYS A 33 -8.48 -10.24 14.24
N ARG A 34 -8.05 -11.44 13.86
CA ARG A 34 -8.34 -12.03 12.55
C ARG A 34 -9.86 -12.06 12.29
N GLY A 35 -10.27 -11.70 11.08
CA GLY A 35 -11.66 -11.64 10.65
C GLY A 35 -12.48 -10.54 11.31
N LYS A 36 -11.84 -9.56 11.96
CA LYS A 36 -12.52 -8.38 12.52
C LYS A 36 -12.14 -7.13 11.76
N ALA A 37 -13.12 -6.22 11.66
CA ALA A 37 -12.89 -4.89 11.13
C ALA A 37 -11.81 -4.19 11.95
N VAL A 38 -10.85 -3.59 11.24
CA VAL A 38 -9.78 -2.79 11.80
C VAL A 38 -10.34 -1.39 12.08
N PRO A 39 -10.23 -0.87 13.31
CA PRO A 39 -10.67 0.50 13.57
C PRO A 39 -9.78 1.48 12.82
N ILE A 40 -10.35 2.60 12.36
CA ILE A 40 -9.65 3.47 11.41
C ILE A 40 -8.35 4.03 11.98
N ALA A 41 -8.27 4.26 13.29
CA ALA A 41 -7.04 4.70 13.95
C ALA A 41 -5.88 3.73 13.74
N GLN A 42 -6.12 2.42 13.84
CA GLN A 42 -5.09 1.41 13.54
C GLN A 42 -4.78 1.37 12.05
N VAL A 43 -5.79 1.53 11.17
CA VAL A 43 -5.55 1.65 9.73
C VAL A 43 -4.60 2.82 9.46
N THR A 44 -4.81 3.99 10.08
CA THR A 44 -3.95 5.17 9.90
C THR A 44 -2.52 4.97 10.38
N GLU A 45 -2.30 4.24 11.48
CA GLU A 45 -0.95 3.88 11.91
C GLU A 45 -0.26 2.97 10.87
N LEU A 46 -0.97 1.94 10.40
CA LEU A 46 -0.46 1.04 9.36
C LEU A 46 -0.20 1.76 8.03
N MET A 47 -1.04 2.73 7.66
CA MET A 47 -0.86 3.56 6.47
C MET A 47 0.44 4.35 6.54
N GLN A 48 0.77 4.92 7.70
CA GLN A 48 1.97 5.73 7.89
C GLN A 48 3.25 4.88 8.04
N GLY A 49 3.14 3.68 8.59
CA GLY A 49 4.29 2.78 8.78
C GLY A 49 4.68 2.01 7.52
N ALA A 50 3.70 1.60 6.72
CA ALA A 50 3.94 0.79 5.52
C ALA A 50 4.67 1.59 4.43
N LYS A 51 5.57 0.91 3.72
CA LYS A 51 6.29 1.45 2.55
C LYS A 51 5.47 1.33 1.27
N MET A 52 4.65 0.29 1.19
CA MET A 52 3.77 0.04 0.04
C MET A 52 2.55 -0.77 0.47
N TRP A 53 1.40 -0.43 -0.07
CA TRP A 53 0.19 -1.24 -0.02
C TRP A 53 0.00 -1.91 -1.38
N CYS A 54 0.14 -3.23 -1.43
CA CYS A 54 0.05 -4.01 -2.66
C CYS A 54 -1.30 -4.71 -2.74
N TYR A 55 -2.11 -4.34 -3.73
CA TYR A 55 -3.46 -4.86 -3.88
C TYR A 55 -3.50 -6.05 -4.82
N ASN A 56 -4.26 -7.06 -4.42
CA ASN A 56 -4.45 -8.33 -5.14
C ASN A 56 -3.11 -8.94 -5.58
N GLN A 57 -2.14 -8.91 -4.67
CA GLN A 57 -0.77 -9.34 -4.92
C GLN A 57 -0.69 -10.77 -5.48
N ARG A 58 0.13 -10.95 -6.51
CA ARG A 58 0.52 -12.23 -7.08
C ARG A 58 2.03 -12.31 -7.13
N GLU A 59 2.61 -13.21 -6.34
CA GLU A 59 4.06 -13.31 -6.20
C GLU A 59 4.68 -11.95 -5.82
N ASN A 60 5.54 -11.37 -6.66
CA ASN A 60 6.18 -10.07 -6.45
C ASN A 60 5.49 -8.91 -7.22
N GLU A 61 4.26 -9.10 -7.67
CA GLU A 61 3.54 -8.10 -8.48
C GLU A 61 2.20 -7.72 -7.86
N CYS A 62 1.87 -6.44 -7.93
CA CYS A 62 0.60 -5.87 -7.51
C CYS A 62 -0.34 -5.63 -8.70
N ALA A 63 -1.65 -5.74 -8.49
CA ALA A 63 -2.61 -5.26 -9.48
C ALA A 63 -2.55 -3.72 -9.58
N TRP A 64 -2.52 -3.09 -8.41
CA TRP A 64 -2.20 -1.68 -8.19
C TRP A 64 -1.59 -1.55 -6.81
N SER A 65 -1.02 -0.38 -6.53
CA SER A 65 -0.39 -0.13 -5.25
C SER A 65 -0.61 1.29 -4.76
N ASP A 66 -0.66 1.45 -3.44
CA ASP A 66 -0.76 2.77 -2.80
C ASP A 66 0.44 3.03 -1.88
N ILE A 67 0.86 4.29 -1.84
CA ILE A 67 1.78 4.82 -0.83
C ILE A 67 1.07 5.99 -0.16
N TYR A 68 0.79 5.88 1.14
CA TYR A 68 0.17 6.95 1.90
C TYR A 68 1.19 8.05 2.22
N LEU A 69 0.88 9.28 1.83
CA LEU A 69 1.81 10.41 1.88
C LEU A 69 1.58 11.26 3.12
N SER A 70 0.32 11.49 3.48
CA SER A 70 -0.03 12.28 4.66
C SER A 70 -1.44 12.00 5.17
N ILE A 71 -1.62 12.23 6.47
CA ILE A 71 -2.91 12.21 7.14
C ILE A 71 -3.01 13.50 7.97
N GLY A 72 -3.96 14.35 7.62
CA GLY A 72 -4.18 15.66 8.23
C GLY A 72 -5.60 15.81 8.72
N GLY A 73 -5.83 15.61 10.02
CA GLY A 73 -7.20 15.55 10.56
C GLY A 73 -7.94 14.36 9.96
N ASN A 74 -8.99 14.63 9.16
CA ASN A 74 -9.71 13.58 8.44
C ASN A 74 -9.23 13.42 6.99
N ASP A 75 -8.36 14.28 6.48
CA ASP A 75 -7.92 14.22 5.10
C ASP A 75 -6.75 13.25 4.95
N VAL A 76 -6.81 12.41 3.92
CA VAL A 76 -5.78 11.42 3.56
C VAL A 76 -5.31 11.70 2.14
N GLU A 77 -4.00 11.81 1.95
CA GLU A 77 -3.39 11.90 0.63
C GLU A 77 -2.50 10.68 0.39
N PHE A 78 -2.63 10.09 -0.78
CA PHE A 78 -1.90 8.90 -1.18
C PHE A 78 -1.55 8.94 -2.66
N GLU A 79 -0.43 8.32 -2.98
CA GLU A 79 -0.02 8.05 -4.34
C GLU A 79 -0.50 6.66 -4.73
N MET A 80 -1.29 6.57 -5.80
CA MET A 80 -1.65 5.31 -6.43
C MET A 80 -0.72 5.07 -7.63
N SER A 81 -0.33 3.82 -7.85
CA SER A 81 0.42 3.40 -9.04
C SER A 81 -0.16 2.12 -9.60
N HIS A 82 -0.29 2.08 -10.93
CA HIS A 82 -0.71 0.88 -11.63
C HIS A 82 -0.37 0.95 -13.13
N PRO A 83 -0.41 -0.20 -13.80
CA PRO A 83 -0.44 -0.29 -15.24
C PRO A 83 -1.61 0.46 -15.87
N TRP A 84 -1.35 1.38 -16.82
CA TRP A 84 -2.40 2.02 -17.63
C TRP A 84 -2.77 1.21 -18.86
N ASN A 85 -1.78 0.58 -19.49
CA ASN A 85 -1.93 -0.38 -20.58
C ASN A 85 -0.74 -1.35 -20.54
N ASP A 86 -0.47 -2.11 -21.61
CA ASP A 86 0.65 -3.07 -21.71
C ASP A 86 2.04 -2.41 -21.83
N LEU A 87 2.10 -1.11 -22.15
CA LEU A 87 3.35 -0.36 -22.38
C LEU A 87 3.63 0.74 -21.35
N ILE A 88 2.64 1.16 -20.57
CA ILE A 88 2.73 2.35 -19.71
C ILE A 88 2.30 2.02 -18.29
N ASP A 89 3.14 2.38 -17.33
CA ASP A 89 2.79 2.51 -15.91
C ASP A 89 2.46 3.98 -15.59
N ILE A 90 1.48 4.21 -14.74
CA ILE A 90 1.14 5.55 -14.24
C ILE A 90 1.19 5.59 -12.71
N SER A 91 1.49 6.78 -12.20
CA SER A 91 1.37 7.12 -10.79
C SER A 91 0.67 8.47 -10.65
N TYR A 92 -0.22 8.61 -9.68
CA TYR A 92 -0.95 9.86 -9.42
C TYR A 92 -1.33 10.01 -7.96
N ILE A 93 -1.63 11.24 -7.57
CA ILE A 93 -2.05 11.60 -6.22
C ILE A 93 -3.58 11.60 -6.16
N ASN A 94 -4.13 10.83 -5.21
CA ASN A 94 -5.55 10.82 -4.90
C ASN A 94 -5.78 11.20 -3.44
N ARG A 95 -7.04 11.47 -3.10
CA ARG A 95 -7.44 11.94 -1.78
C ARG A 95 -8.67 11.22 -1.25
N GLY A 96 -8.56 10.80 0.01
CA GLY A 96 -9.63 10.22 0.79
C GLY A 96 -9.97 11.05 2.02
N ALA A 97 -11.10 10.76 2.64
CA ALA A 97 -11.50 11.31 3.92
C ALA A 97 -11.86 10.19 4.91
N LEU A 98 -11.31 10.28 6.12
CA LEU A 98 -11.68 9.41 7.24
C LEU A 98 -13.10 9.74 7.68
N LYS A 99 -13.97 8.72 7.74
CA LYS A 99 -15.38 8.88 8.16
C LYS A 99 -15.79 7.84 9.18
N ASP A 100 -16.68 8.26 10.09
CA ASP A 100 -17.36 7.42 11.07
C ASP A 100 -16.43 6.52 11.90
N ASN A 101 -15.18 6.96 12.10
CA ASN A 101 -14.12 6.21 12.77
C ASN A 101 -13.89 4.80 12.19
N ARG A 102 -14.20 4.60 10.90
CA ARG A 102 -14.24 3.28 10.27
C ARG A 102 -13.77 3.27 8.82
N PHE A 103 -14.14 4.28 8.05
CA PHE A 103 -13.99 4.27 6.59
C PHE A 103 -12.93 5.24 6.10
N ILE A 104 -12.32 4.91 4.97
CA ILE A 104 -11.66 5.87 4.08
C ILE A 104 -12.56 6.03 2.86
N CYS A 105 -13.07 7.23 2.61
CA CYS A 105 -13.95 7.49 1.48
C CYS A 105 -13.28 8.37 0.44
N GLY A 106 -13.42 8.03 -0.84
CA GLY A 106 -12.99 8.90 -1.94
C GLY A 106 -13.60 10.30 -1.82
N THR A 107 -12.87 11.32 -2.24
CA THR A 107 -13.31 12.73 -2.16
C THR A 107 -13.74 13.33 -3.50
N GLY A 108 -13.64 12.56 -4.59
CA GLY A 108 -13.87 13.07 -5.95
C GLY A 108 -12.78 14.05 -6.42
N TYR A 109 -11.57 13.95 -5.84
CA TYR A 109 -10.44 14.80 -6.21
C TYR A 109 -10.02 14.56 -7.67
N ASP A 110 -9.80 15.65 -8.42
CA ASP A 110 -9.26 15.58 -9.77
C ASP A 110 -7.77 15.23 -9.74
N TRP A 111 -7.48 13.95 -9.93
CA TRP A 111 -6.14 13.39 -9.85
C TRP A 111 -5.36 13.48 -11.16
N ILE A 112 -6.03 13.71 -12.30
CA ILE A 112 -5.42 13.69 -13.64
C ILE A 112 -4.26 14.69 -13.77
N PRO A 113 -4.36 15.94 -13.25
CA PRO A 113 -3.24 16.88 -13.27
C PRO A 113 -1.97 16.33 -12.64
N SER A 114 -2.09 15.44 -11.65
CA SER A 114 -0.96 14.86 -10.90
C SER A 114 -0.32 13.64 -11.57
N VAL A 115 -0.91 13.10 -12.65
CA VAL A 115 -0.39 11.89 -13.31
C VAL A 115 1.06 12.10 -13.77
N ARG A 116 1.88 11.12 -13.40
CA ARG A 116 3.22 10.82 -13.91
C ARG A 116 3.15 9.47 -14.63
N ALA A 117 3.98 9.28 -15.65
CA ALA A 117 3.95 8.09 -16.47
C ALA A 117 5.35 7.60 -16.83
N TYR A 118 5.47 6.29 -17.02
CA TYR A 118 6.73 5.60 -17.28
C TYR A 118 6.53 4.51 -18.33
N GLU A 119 7.51 4.30 -19.21
CA GLU A 119 7.52 3.17 -20.13
C GLU A 119 7.77 1.87 -19.34
N ARG A 120 6.87 0.89 -19.50
CA ARG A 120 7.00 -0.41 -18.85
C ARG A 120 8.19 -1.17 -19.43
N GLY A 121 8.99 -1.75 -18.55
CA GLY A 121 10.17 -2.55 -18.88
C GLY A 121 11.48 -1.75 -18.94
N THR A 122 11.45 -0.45 -19.23
CA THR A 122 12.64 0.42 -19.16
C THR A 122 12.61 1.38 -17.97
N GLY A 123 11.41 1.71 -17.46
CA GLY A 123 11.21 2.72 -16.42
C GLY A 123 11.45 4.15 -16.90
N TYR A 124 11.58 4.37 -18.22
CA TYR A 124 11.86 5.70 -18.76
C TYR A 124 10.67 6.64 -18.54
N VAL A 125 10.94 7.85 -18.07
CA VAL A 125 9.91 8.85 -17.77
C VAL A 125 9.26 9.35 -19.07
N ILE A 126 7.93 9.26 -19.14
CA ILE A 126 7.12 9.85 -20.20
C ILE A 126 6.72 11.27 -19.77
N GLY A 127 7.09 12.27 -20.58
CA GLY A 127 6.93 13.68 -20.23
C GLY A 127 6.49 14.57 -21.41
N GLY A 128 6.41 15.88 -21.16
CA GLY A 128 6.16 16.88 -22.20
C GLY A 128 4.84 16.65 -22.95
N ARG A 129 4.90 16.69 -24.29
CA ARG A 129 3.71 16.55 -25.16
C ARG A 129 3.09 15.16 -25.07
N GLU A 130 3.90 14.13 -24.88
CA GLU A 130 3.44 12.75 -24.80
C GLU A 130 2.61 12.51 -23.54
N LEU A 131 3.11 12.97 -22.37
CA LEU A 131 2.34 12.95 -21.13
C LEU A 131 1.04 13.77 -21.23
N ALA A 132 1.08 14.91 -21.93
CA ALA A 132 -0.13 15.72 -22.14
C ALA A 132 -1.18 14.98 -22.99
N THR A 133 -0.77 14.24 -24.02
CA THR A 133 -1.67 13.39 -24.81
C THR A 133 -2.22 12.24 -23.97
N LEU A 134 -1.38 11.58 -23.17
CA LEU A 134 -1.84 10.51 -22.27
C LEU A 134 -2.88 11.00 -21.26
N LYS A 135 -2.69 12.18 -20.65
CA LYS A 135 -3.68 12.78 -19.74
C LYS A 135 -5.04 12.99 -20.40
N LEU A 136 -5.05 13.49 -21.65
CA LEU A 136 -6.30 13.65 -22.43
C LEU A 136 -6.94 12.32 -22.83
N GLU A 137 -6.16 11.26 -22.98
CA GLU A 137 -6.68 9.90 -23.17
C GLU A 137 -7.35 9.40 -21.90
N ILE A 138 -6.66 9.49 -20.76
CA ILE A 138 -7.19 9.11 -19.44
C ILE A 138 -8.51 9.82 -19.15
N GLU A 139 -8.58 11.14 -19.39
CA GLU A 139 -9.80 11.95 -19.21
C GLU A 139 -11.03 11.39 -19.95
N GLN A 140 -10.85 10.67 -21.05
CA GLN A 140 -11.96 10.10 -21.83
C GLN A 140 -12.58 8.86 -21.17
N PHE A 141 -11.82 8.18 -20.31
CA PHE A 141 -12.24 6.96 -19.62
C PHE A 141 -12.63 7.21 -18.16
N THR A 142 -12.26 8.37 -17.61
CA THR A 142 -12.58 8.74 -16.23
C THR A 142 -13.80 9.65 -16.21
N THR A 143 -14.88 9.22 -15.56
CA THR A 143 -15.92 10.16 -15.12
C THR A 143 -15.48 10.74 -13.78
N VAL A 144 -15.43 12.08 -13.66
CA VAL A 144 -15.19 12.79 -12.37
C VAL A 144 -16.27 12.48 -11.32
N GLN A 145 -17.28 11.68 -11.70
CA GLN A 145 -18.35 11.12 -10.87
C GLN A 145 -18.08 9.67 -10.47
N GLN A 146 -16.83 9.24 -10.24
CA GLN A 146 -16.66 8.03 -9.45
C GLN A 146 -17.24 8.31 -8.05
N GLU A 147 -18.34 7.61 -7.78
CA GLU A 147 -19.09 7.67 -6.53
C GLU A 147 -18.15 7.48 -5.34
N PHE A 148 -18.58 8.03 -4.21
CA PHE A 148 -17.81 8.19 -2.98
C PHE A 148 -17.57 6.83 -2.31
N ASP A 149 -16.86 5.93 -2.99
CA ASP A 149 -16.53 4.61 -2.50
C ASP A 149 -15.83 4.75 -1.17
N CYS A 150 -16.49 4.21 -0.15
CA CYS A 150 -15.97 4.13 1.19
C CYS A 150 -15.40 2.74 1.40
N PHE A 151 -14.22 2.65 1.97
CA PHE A 151 -13.56 1.38 2.23
C PHE A 151 -13.37 1.20 3.72
N ASP A 152 -13.64 -0.01 4.21
CA ASP A 152 -13.08 -0.46 5.49
C ASP A 152 -12.17 -1.68 5.29
N TYR A 153 -11.51 -2.07 6.36
CA TYR A 153 -10.50 -3.12 6.32
C TYR A 153 -10.80 -4.18 7.36
N VAL A 154 -10.61 -5.45 7.00
CA VAL A 154 -10.68 -6.59 7.91
C VAL A 154 -9.28 -7.18 8.03
N PHE A 155 -8.82 -7.40 9.26
CA PHE A 155 -7.50 -7.99 9.47
C PHE A 155 -7.51 -9.49 9.15
N GLU A 156 -6.59 -9.94 8.31
CA GLU A 156 -6.46 -11.34 7.92
C GLU A 156 -5.23 -11.99 8.55
N ALA A 157 -4.05 -11.42 8.37
CA ALA A 157 -2.82 -12.03 8.86
C ALA A 157 -1.69 -11.02 9.07
N VAL A 158 -0.67 -11.44 9.81
CA VAL A 158 0.62 -10.78 9.94
C VAL A 158 1.71 -11.83 9.74
N ASP A 159 2.75 -11.48 9.00
CA ASP A 159 4.00 -12.22 8.88
C ASP A 159 5.11 -11.33 9.43
N GLU A 160 5.61 -11.68 10.62
CA GLU A 160 6.66 -10.92 11.31
C GLU A 160 8.03 -11.07 10.64
N GLU A 161 8.29 -12.20 9.98
CA GLU A 161 9.57 -12.46 9.32
C GLU A 161 9.67 -11.66 8.01
N ALA A 162 8.59 -11.66 7.22
CA ALA A 162 8.50 -10.88 6.00
C ALA A 162 8.14 -9.40 6.24
N GLN A 163 7.81 -9.03 7.48
CA GLN A 163 7.28 -7.72 7.86
C GLN A 163 6.08 -7.28 7.00
N THR A 164 5.08 -8.18 6.87
CA THR A 164 3.85 -7.89 6.12
C THR A 164 2.60 -8.03 6.96
N VAL A 165 1.59 -7.21 6.63
CA VAL A 165 0.23 -7.31 7.19
C VAL A 165 -0.74 -7.50 6.04
N MET A 166 -1.61 -8.50 6.15
CA MET A 166 -2.66 -8.77 5.17
C MET A 166 -4.01 -8.29 5.69
N LEU A 167 -4.69 -7.49 4.86
CA LEU A 167 -6.04 -6.98 5.09
C LEU A 167 -6.96 -7.40 3.93
N LEU A 168 -8.25 -7.50 4.20
CA LEU A 168 -9.29 -7.45 3.17
C LEU A 168 -9.87 -6.03 3.17
N GLN A 169 -9.66 -5.30 2.09
CA GLN A 169 -10.37 -4.05 1.83
C GLN A 169 -11.77 -4.39 1.32
N ARG A 170 -12.79 -3.79 1.92
CA ARG A 170 -14.18 -3.97 1.50
C ARG A 170 -14.75 -2.66 1.01
N GLN A 171 -15.30 -2.65 -0.20
CA GLN A 171 -16.01 -1.49 -0.72
C GLN A 171 -17.39 -1.43 -0.09
N TYR A 172 -17.76 -0.24 0.38
CA TYR A 172 -19.08 0.11 0.87
C TYR A 172 -19.72 1.13 -0.05
N GLU A 173 -20.88 0.78 -0.57
CA GLU A 173 -21.74 1.61 -1.38
C GLU A 173 -23.17 1.49 -0.84
N ASP A 174 -23.87 2.61 -0.68
CA ASP A 174 -25.25 2.66 -0.18
C ASP A 174 -25.55 1.88 1.13
N GLY A 175 -24.53 1.71 1.97
CA GLY A 175 -24.64 1.05 3.29
C GLY A 175 -24.48 -0.46 3.27
N GLU A 176 -24.22 -1.06 2.09
CA GLU A 176 -23.89 -2.47 1.93
C GLU A 176 -22.45 -2.66 1.45
N THR A 177 -21.86 -3.82 1.73
CA THR A 177 -20.59 -4.21 1.10
C THR A 177 -20.87 -4.87 -0.23
N ASP A 178 -20.04 -4.61 -1.24
CA ASP A 178 -20.02 -5.41 -2.47
C ASP A 178 -18.78 -6.31 -2.52
N PRO A 179 -18.91 -7.61 -2.16
CA PRO A 179 -17.79 -8.54 -2.20
C PRO A 179 -17.17 -8.74 -3.59
N ALA A 180 -17.86 -8.36 -4.67
CA ALA A 180 -17.31 -8.44 -6.02
C ALA A 180 -16.15 -7.46 -6.24
N ASN A 181 -16.09 -6.39 -5.45
CA ASN A 181 -15.09 -5.34 -5.54
C ASN A 181 -14.13 -5.32 -4.33
N ASP A 182 -14.24 -6.30 -3.43
CA ASP A 182 -13.30 -6.47 -2.34
C ASP A 182 -11.89 -6.77 -2.89
N ALA A 183 -10.87 -6.24 -2.23
CA ALA A 183 -9.48 -6.44 -2.60
C ALA A 183 -8.68 -6.98 -1.42
N THR A 184 -7.83 -7.98 -1.67
CA THR A 184 -6.81 -8.36 -0.68
C THR A 184 -5.68 -7.34 -0.74
N VAL A 185 -5.23 -6.87 0.41
CA VAL A 185 -4.17 -5.87 0.52
C VAL A 185 -3.04 -6.44 1.36
N THR A 186 -1.83 -6.41 0.83
CA THR A 186 -0.61 -6.74 1.57
C THR A 186 0.18 -5.47 1.81
N LEU A 187 0.36 -5.11 3.07
CA LEU A 187 1.14 -3.96 3.50
C LEU A 187 2.56 -4.43 3.73
N HIS A 188 3.51 -3.81 3.03
CA HIS A 188 4.94 -4.10 3.14
C HIS A 188 5.61 -3.02 3.97
N PHE A 189 6.27 -3.41 5.07
CA PHE A 189 6.95 -2.48 5.97
C PHE A 189 8.47 -2.46 5.78
N ASP A 190 9.04 -3.51 5.21
CA ASP A 190 10.43 -3.51 4.77
C ASP A 190 10.59 -2.72 3.47
N GLU A 191 11.58 -1.84 3.41
CA GLU A 191 11.82 -0.97 2.26
C GLU A 191 12.38 -1.73 1.07
N ALA A 192 13.20 -2.76 1.30
CA ALA A 192 13.83 -3.51 0.22
C ALA A 192 12.82 -4.40 -0.50
N THR A 193 11.94 -5.09 0.24
CA THR A 193 10.85 -5.88 -0.37
C THR A 193 9.85 -4.99 -1.08
N ALA A 194 9.45 -3.87 -0.46
CA ALA A 194 8.51 -2.93 -1.08
C ALA A 194 9.04 -2.33 -2.39
N ALA A 195 10.34 -2.03 -2.46
CA ALA A 195 10.98 -1.48 -3.65
C ALA A 195 11.17 -2.49 -4.80
N ASP A 196 11.10 -3.79 -4.50
CA ASP A 196 11.23 -4.86 -5.49
C ASP A 196 9.88 -5.25 -6.13
N LEU A 197 8.76 -4.77 -5.58
CA LEU A 197 7.42 -5.03 -6.11
C LEU A 197 7.24 -4.42 -7.50
N GLY A 198 6.72 -5.23 -8.42
CA GLY A 198 6.28 -4.81 -9.75
C GLY A 198 4.76 -4.69 -9.86
N TRP A 199 4.27 -4.55 -11.08
CA TRP A 199 2.85 -4.59 -11.38
C TRP A 199 2.53 -5.51 -12.55
N TYR A 200 1.36 -6.15 -12.50
CA TYR A 200 0.83 -6.95 -13.60
C TYR A 200 -0.34 -6.22 -14.29
N TRP A 201 -0.49 -6.43 -15.61
CA TRP A 201 -1.64 -5.96 -16.41
C TRP A 201 -2.67 -7.08 -16.59
#